data_AF-A0A165B9M9-F1
#
_entry.id   AF-A0A165B9M9-F1
#
_cell.length_a   1.000
_cell.length_b   1.000
_cell.length_c   1.000
_cell.angle_alpha   90.00
_cell.angle_beta   90.00
_cell.angle_gamma   90.00
#
_symmetry.space_group_name_H-M   'P 1'
#
loop_
_entity.id
_entity.type
_entity.pdbx_description
1 polymer ?
#
loop_
_entity_poly.entity_id
_entity_poly.type
_entity_poly.pdbx_seq_one_letter_code
_entity_poly.pdbx_strand_id
1 'polypeptide(L)'
;MHTPIVQKLVDYLDSDSSFKQAFQNSFTLAYATGLDEFKEYDVHCVDDYLNFMDVYVNWVPSENFKGDNVYMHICLFYFIIDLPPVREFQSPIDPSSKSPWRWMSEWLIEYAQAMGQWMDSPESISPESIQTFYRAPNYHMEDYPVPAEGWKTFNDFFARHIDASLRPISDPTDDRVIVSPADCTFDGTWEINDPGADITTFDVKGVPWSIAQLLDDMDMGALFAGGIFTHSFLSPTDYHRQHAPVSGTVVCAKVVPGLCYLEVVLQESKSRSSGMKLGMHRHLRSTGDAKTGQRVLPMPAGEPGLEAPDSPGYQFLQARGVIIIDNPVLGLVAVLPMGMAQVSSVVLSVKEGDALQKGQEISCF
;
A
#
# COMPACT_ATOMS: atom_id res chain seq x y z
N MET A 1 11.01 22.45 -16.96
CA MET A 1 12.06 22.16 -15.98
C MET A 1 11.38 21.28 -14.96
N HIS A 2 11.87 20.06 -14.78
CA HIS A 2 11.24 19.11 -13.87
C HIS A 2 11.53 19.48 -12.41
N THR A 3 10.65 19.04 -11.51
CA THR A 3 10.88 18.94 -10.07
C THR A 3 12.18 18.18 -9.78
N PRO A 4 12.87 18.45 -8.65
CA PRO A 4 14.17 17.84 -8.38
C PRO A 4 14.17 16.30 -8.44
N ILE A 5 13.12 15.65 -7.94
CA ILE A 5 13.05 14.19 -7.91
C ILE A 5 12.79 13.59 -9.30
N VAL A 6 12.00 14.23 -10.15
CA VAL A 6 11.79 13.77 -11.53
C VAL A 6 13.00 14.09 -12.39
N GLN A 7 13.66 15.24 -12.18
CA GLN A 7 14.92 15.55 -12.85
C GLN A 7 15.99 14.50 -12.55
N LYS A 8 16.05 13.98 -11.32
CA LYS A 8 16.94 12.86 -10.96
C LYS A 8 16.68 11.60 -11.81
N LEU A 9 15.42 11.31 -12.15
CA LEU A 9 15.07 10.21 -13.05
C LEU A 9 15.48 10.50 -14.50
N VAL A 10 15.23 11.72 -14.98
CA VAL A 10 15.65 12.16 -16.31
C VAL A 10 17.16 12.05 -16.49
N ASP A 11 17.93 12.52 -15.51
CA ASP A 11 19.39 12.45 -15.53
C ASP A 11 19.87 10.99 -15.56
N TYR A 12 19.22 10.09 -14.82
CA TYR A 12 19.56 8.67 -14.82
C TYR A 12 19.23 8.00 -16.15
N LEU A 13 18.06 8.28 -16.74
CA LEU A 13 17.69 7.84 -18.09
C LEU A 13 18.72 8.30 -19.13
N ASP A 14 19.22 9.52 -19.04
CA ASP A 14 20.23 10.02 -19.99
C ASP A 14 21.63 9.43 -19.76
N SER A 15 21.93 9.00 -18.53
CA SER A 15 23.20 8.38 -18.18
C SER A 15 23.29 6.88 -18.50
N ASP A 16 22.16 6.17 -18.50
CA ASP A 16 22.10 4.71 -18.68
C ASP A 16 21.19 4.33 -19.87
N SER A 17 21.82 4.04 -21.00
CA SER A 17 21.12 3.64 -22.23
C SER A 17 20.30 2.34 -22.08
N SER A 18 20.71 1.42 -21.19
CA SER A 18 19.99 0.16 -20.97
C SER A 18 18.71 0.41 -20.18
N PHE A 19 18.79 1.24 -19.14
CA PHE A 19 17.63 1.68 -18.37
C PHE A 19 16.67 2.51 -19.22
N LYS A 20 17.19 3.43 -20.05
CA LYS A 20 16.38 4.22 -20.99
C LYS A 20 15.58 3.34 -21.96
N GLN A 21 16.24 2.33 -22.54
CA GLN A 21 15.58 1.39 -23.44
C GLN A 21 14.52 0.55 -22.71
N ALA A 22 14.81 0.09 -21.50
CA ALA A 22 13.85 -0.62 -20.66
C ALA A 22 12.61 0.24 -20.35
N PHE A 23 12.80 1.52 -20.04
CA PHE A 23 11.70 2.45 -19.78
C PHE A 23 10.82 2.66 -21.01
N GLN A 24 11.43 2.85 -22.19
CA GLN A 24 10.72 2.93 -23.47
C GLN A 24 9.95 1.65 -23.80
N ASN A 25 10.55 0.49 -23.55
CA ASN A 25 9.92 -0.81 -23.79
C ASN A 25 8.72 -1.02 -22.87
N SER A 26 8.86 -0.70 -21.57
CA SER A 26 7.76 -0.78 -20.61
C SER A 26 6.62 0.14 -20.99
N PHE A 27 6.92 1.39 -21.36
CA PHE A 27 5.92 2.32 -21.86
C PHE A 27 5.19 1.77 -23.10
N THR A 28 5.93 1.24 -24.08
CA THR A 28 5.35 0.68 -25.31
C THR A 28 4.41 -0.49 -25.00
N LEU A 29 4.81 -1.39 -24.10
CA LEU A 29 3.98 -2.50 -23.64
C LEU A 29 2.71 -2.00 -22.93
N ALA A 30 2.86 -1.04 -22.03
CA ALA A 30 1.75 -0.45 -21.28
C ALA A 30 0.75 0.25 -22.21
N TYR A 31 1.23 1.06 -23.16
CA TYR A 31 0.40 1.83 -24.09
C TYR A 31 -0.32 0.92 -25.10
N ALA A 32 0.30 -0.20 -25.50
CA ALA A 32 -0.30 -1.17 -26.40
C ALA A 32 -1.56 -1.86 -25.84
N THR A 33 -1.83 -1.72 -24.54
CA THR A 33 -3.05 -2.23 -23.91
C THR A 33 -4.32 -1.49 -24.36
N GLY A 34 -4.18 -0.25 -24.87
CA GLY A 34 -5.31 0.56 -25.32
C GLY A 34 -6.24 1.00 -24.18
N LEU A 35 -5.72 1.07 -22.95
CA LEU A 35 -6.45 1.54 -21.78
C LEU A 35 -6.86 3.02 -21.92
N ASP A 36 -8.11 3.33 -21.57
CA ASP A 36 -8.65 4.69 -21.64
C ASP A 36 -7.91 5.64 -20.70
N GLU A 37 -7.34 5.13 -19.60
CA GLU A 37 -6.57 5.89 -18.62
C GLU A 37 -5.41 6.67 -19.26
N PHE A 38 -4.72 6.12 -20.26
CA PHE A 38 -3.65 6.86 -20.95
C PHE A 38 -4.18 8.13 -21.63
N LYS A 39 -5.40 8.08 -22.17
CA LYS A 39 -6.05 9.24 -22.77
C LYS A 39 -6.62 10.18 -21.73
N GLU A 40 -7.20 9.64 -20.65
CA GLU A 40 -7.76 10.45 -19.56
C GLU A 40 -6.70 11.28 -18.84
N TYR A 41 -5.48 10.74 -18.72
CA TYR A 41 -4.33 11.40 -18.08
C TYR A 41 -3.35 12.06 -19.08
N ASP A 42 -3.67 12.10 -20.37
CA ASP A 42 -2.86 12.72 -21.44
C ASP A 42 -1.41 12.16 -21.52
N VAL A 43 -1.28 10.85 -21.37
CA VAL A 43 0.00 10.13 -21.38
C VAL A 43 0.14 9.35 -22.69
N HIS A 44 0.90 9.88 -23.66
CA HIS A 44 1.04 9.31 -25.00
C HIS A 44 2.47 8.88 -25.36
N CYS A 45 3.46 9.35 -24.63
CA CYS A 45 4.86 8.94 -24.75
C CYS A 45 5.57 8.96 -23.38
N VAL A 46 6.85 8.56 -23.37
CA VAL A 46 7.68 8.59 -22.16
C VAL A 46 7.79 10.00 -21.58
N ASP A 47 7.91 11.03 -22.41
CA ASP A 47 7.99 12.41 -21.94
C ASP A 47 6.69 12.87 -21.26
N ASP A 48 5.53 12.46 -21.78
CA ASP A 48 4.24 12.74 -21.13
C ASP A 48 4.13 12.02 -19.79
N TYR A 49 4.65 10.80 -19.68
CA TYR A 49 4.66 10.06 -18.43
C TYR A 49 5.61 10.68 -17.39
N LEU A 50 6.77 11.19 -17.82
CA LEU A 50 7.66 11.98 -16.95
C LEU A 50 6.98 13.27 -16.50
N ASN A 51 6.26 13.95 -17.39
CA ASN A 51 5.45 15.13 -17.04
C ASN A 51 4.31 14.78 -16.06
N PHE A 52 3.66 13.63 -16.23
CA PHE A 52 2.67 13.13 -15.29
C PHE A 52 3.28 12.93 -13.89
N MET A 53 4.45 12.30 -13.78
CA MET A 53 5.15 12.17 -12.49
C MET A 53 5.53 13.52 -11.89
N ASP A 54 5.91 14.47 -12.74
CA ASP A 54 6.32 15.81 -12.33
C ASP A 54 5.18 16.62 -11.74
N VAL A 55 4.01 16.54 -12.36
CA VAL A 55 2.78 17.13 -11.82
C VAL A 55 2.34 16.36 -10.57
N TYR A 56 2.44 15.04 -10.59
CA TYR A 56 1.90 14.19 -9.54
C TYR A 56 2.60 14.42 -8.19
N VAL A 57 3.93 14.58 -8.15
CA VAL A 57 4.67 14.75 -6.89
C VAL A 57 4.25 16.01 -6.11
N ASN A 58 3.81 17.06 -6.82
CA ASN A 58 3.27 18.29 -6.22
C ASN A 58 1.77 18.47 -6.50
N TRP A 59 1.04 17.36 -6.71
CA TRP A 59 -0.38 17.42 -6.99
C TRP A 59 -1.17 17.82 -5.75
N VAL A 60 -2.19 18.66 -5.94
CA VAL A 60 -3.23 18.94 -4.94
C VAL A 60 -4.32 17.89 -5.14
N PRO A 61 -4.43 16.87 -4.27
CA PRO A 61 -5.29 15.73 -4.57
C PRO A 61 -6.75 16.14 -4.68
N SER A 62 -7.45 15.50 -5.60
CA SER A 62 -8.87 15.73 -5.84
C SER A 62 -9.52 14.45 -6.32
N GLU A 63 -10.82 14.37 -6.12
CA GLU A 63 -11.63 13.22 -6.51
C GLU A 63 -12.62 13.52 -7.63
N ASN A 64 -13.02 12.45 -8.30
CA ASN A 64 -14.16 12.47 -9.19
C ASN A 64 -15.39 11.90 -8.46
N PHE A 65 -16.58 11.94 -9.09
CA PHE A 65 -17.80 11.44 -8.45
C PHE A 65 -17.77 9.92 -8.13
N LYS A 66 -16.95 9.13 -8.84
CA LYS A 66 -16.77 7.70 -8.54
C LYS A 66 -15.84 7.47 -7.34
N GLY A 67 -15.06 8.48 -6.95
CA GLY A 67 -14.06 8.40 -5.89
C GLY A 67 -12.93 7.43 -6.19
N ASP A 68 -12.45 7.42 -7.44
CA ASP A 68 -11.35 6.57 -7.89
C ASP A 68 -10.19 7.35 -8.53
N ASN A 69 -10.21 8.68 -8.51
CA ASN A 69 -9.15 9.49 -9.12
C ASN A 69 -7.82 9.36 -8.38
N VAL A 70 -7.83 9.41 -7.04
CA VAL A 70 -6.60 9.20 -6.24
C VAL A 70 -6.04 7.81 -6.51
N TYR A 71 -6.93 6.82 -6.51
CA TYR A 71 -6.59 5.43 -6.81
C TYR A 71 -5.97 5.25 -8.20
N MET A 72 -6.51 5.91 -9.21
CA MET A 72 -6.03 5.83 -10.60
C MET A 72 -4.68 6.50 -10.80
N HIS A 73 -4.39 7.62 -10.13
CA HIS A 73 -3.07 8.23 -10.17
C HIS A 73 -1.98 7.27 -9.67
N ILE A 74 -2.24 6.58 -8.54
CA ILE A 74 -1.35 5.58 -7.99
C ILE A 74 -1.19 4.41 -8.98
N CYS A 75 -2.29 3.91 -9.55
CA CYS A 75 -2.25 2.80 -10.50
C CYS A 75 -1.45 3.15 -11.77
N LEU A 76 -1.71 4.30 -12.38
CA LEU A 76 -0.99 4.73 -13.60
C LEU A 76 0.51 4.95 -13.31
N PHE A 77 0.83 5.52 -12.14
CA PHE A 77 2.21 5.70 -11.71
C PHE A 77 2.95 4.36 -11.65
N TYR A 78 2.39 3.32 -11.04
CA TYR A 78 3.09 2.03 -10.92
C TYR A 78 2.98 1.13 -12.14
N PHE A 79 1.92 1.26 -12.95
CA PHE A 79 1.66 0.35 -14.06
C PHE A 79 2.81 0.27 -15.07
N ILE A 80 3.43 1.40 -15.42
CA ILE A 80 4.55 1.41 -16.39
C ILE A 80 5.85 0.96 -15.73
N ILE A 81 6.14 1.44 -14.52
CA ILE A 81 7.38 1.14 -13.78
C ILE A 81 7.47 -0.34 -13.39
N ASP A 82 6.34 -0.97 -13.09
CA ASP A 82 6.30 -2.36 -12.65
C ASP A 82 6.21 -3.37 -13.82
N LEU A 83 6.31 -2.94 -15.08
CA LEU A 83 6.41 -3.90 -16.18
C LEU A 83 7.83 -4.49 -16.28
N PRO A 84 7.97 -5.74 -16.77
CA PRO A 84 9.21 -6.51 -16.74
C PRO A 84 10.47 -5.75 -17.18
N PRO A 85 10.48 -4.95 -18.27
CA PRO A 85 11.71 -4.27 -18.66
C PRO A 85 12.24 -3.29 -17.59
N VAL A 86 11.38 -2.49 -16.94
CA VAL A 86 11.81 -1.57 -15.84
C VAL A 86 11.89 -2.30 -14.50
N ARG A 87 11.03 -3.29 -14.25
CA ARG A 87 11.03 -4.10 -13.03
C ARG A 87 12.38 -4.75 -12.77
N GLU A 88 13.12 -5.13 -13.82
CA GLU A 88 14.48 -5.68 -13.69
C GLU A 88 15.50 -4.73 -13.04
N PHE A 89 15.21 -3.42 -12.98
CA PHE A 89 16.04 -2.42 -12.32
C PHE A 89 15.58 -2.12 -10.88
N GLN A 90 14.44 -2.65 -10.46
CA GLN A 90 13.96 -2.59 -9.08
C GLN A 90 14.58 -3.72 -8.24
N SER A 91 14.72 -3.52 -6.94
CA SER A 91 15.10 -4.56 -6.00
C SER A 91 14.12 -5.75 -6.10
N PRO A 92 14.61 -6.99 -6.07
CA PRO A 92 13.74 -8.16 -6.10
C PRO A 92 12.73 -8.14 -4.95
N ILE A 93 11.53 -8.66 -5.21
CA ILE A 93 10.54 -8.92 -4.17
C ILE A 93 10.90 -10.25 -3.52
N ASP A 94 11.88 -10.19 -2.62
CA ASP A 94 12.36 -11.34 -1.86
C ASP A 94 12.48 -10.96 -0.36
N PRO A 95 11.90 -11.73 0.58
CA PRO A 95 11.97 -11.50 2.03
C PRO A 95 13.38 -11.28 2.60
N SER A 96 14.41 -11.82 1.94
CA SER A 96 15.82 -11.68 2.32
C SER A 96 16.47 -10.39 1.80
N SER A 97 15.78 -9.64 0.93
CA SER A 97 16.29 -8.39 0.37
C SER A 97 16.52 -7.37 1.49
N LYS A 98 17.72 -6.78 1.54
CA LYS A 98 18.10 -5.72 2.47
C LYS A 98 18.79 -4.58 1.73
N SER A 99 18.71 -3.37 2.32
CA SER A 99 19.44 -2.19 1.87
C SER A 99 20.96 -2.46 1.80
N PRO A 100 21.72 -1.86 0.85
CA PRO A 100 21.29 -0.87 -0.15
C PRO A 100 20.39 -1.45 -1.24
N TRP A 101 19.42 -0.66 -1.69
CA TRP A 101 18.45 -1.08 -2.69
C TRP A 101 18.97 -0.76 -4.10
N ARG A 102 18.38 -1.37 -5.13
CA ARG A 102 18.67 -0.94 -6.50
C ARG A 102 18.18 0.48 -6.70
N TRP A 103 18.87 1.19 -7.59
CA TRP A 103 18.65 2.62 -7.84
C TRP A 103 17.17 2.97 -8.08
N MET A 104 16.45 2.18 -8.89
CA MET A 104 15.02 2.46 -9.18
C MET A 104 14.16 2.36 -7.92
N SER A 105 14.45 1.39 -7.04
CA SER A 105 13.74 1.24 -5.77
C SER A 105 14.08 2.35 -4.78
N GLU A 106 15.34 2.81 -4.74
CA GLU A 106 15.72 3.98 -3.94
C GLU A 106 15.01 5.25 -4.45
N TRP A 107 14.97 5.44 -5.77
CA TRP A 107 14.27 6.56 -6.39
C TRP A 107 12.76 6.55 -6.08
N LEU A 108 12.10 5.37 -6.09
CA LEU A 108 10.70 5.24 -5.70
C LEU A 108 10.44 5.64 -4.24
N ILE A 109 11.34 5.28 -3.32
CA ILE A 109 11.29 5.70 -1.92
C ILE A 109 11.43 7.22 -1.82
N GLU A 110 12.43 7.80 -2.50
CA GLU A 110 12.65 9.24 -2.52
C GLU A 110 11.47 10.02 -3.14
N TYR A 111 10.82 9.46 -4.18
CA TYR A 111 9.62 10.02 -4.79
C TYR A 111 8.45 10.05 -3.81
N ALA A 112 8.19 8.94 -3.11
CA ALA A 112 7.16 8.90 -2.07
C ALA A 112 7.46 9.89 -0.94
N GLN A 113 8.72 10.04 -0.52
CA GLN A 113 9.13 11.02 0.49
C GLN A 113 8.94 12.46 0.02
N ALA A 114 9.30 12.78 -1.23
CA ALA A 114 9.11 14.10 -1.81
C ALA A 114 7.62 14.46 -1.90
N MET A 115 6.78 13.51 -2.30
CA MET A 115 5.33 13.68 -2.29
C MET A 115 4.80 13.87 -0.86
N GLY A 116 5.24 13.06 0.11
CA GLY A 116 4.84 13.21 1.51
C GLY A 116 5.16 14.60 2.07
N GLN A 117 6.36 15.13 1.78
CA GLN A 117 6.75 16.50 2.15
C GLN A 117 5.85 17.56 1.50
N TRP A 118 5.46 17.35 0.25
CA TRP A 118 4.48 18.22 -0.40
C TRP A 118 3.11 18.13 0.29
N MET A 119 2.63 16.92 0.61
CA MET A 119 1.33 16.71 1.27
C MET A 119 1.25 17.26 2.71
N ASP A 120 2.40 17.55 3.33
CA ASP A 120 2.52 18.28 4.61
C ASP A 120 2.57 19.81 4.44
N SER A 121 2.53 20.32 3.21
CA SER A 121 2.50 21.77 2.94
C SER A 121 1.06 22.31 2.92
N PRO A 122 0.82 23.56 3.33
CA PRO A 122 -0.49 24.21 3.19
C PRO A 122 -1.00 24.29 1.75
N GLU A 123 -0.11 24.29 0.76
CA GLU A 123 -0.42 24.35 -0.66
C GLU A 123 -0.97 23.01 -1.21
N SER A 124 -0.80 21.90 -0.48
CA SER A 124 -1.29 20.57 -0.89
C SER A 124 -2.81 20.42 -0.84
N ILE A 125 -3.52 21.41 -0.29
CA ILE A 125 -4.95 21.35 -0.04
C ILE A 125 -5.61 22.65 -0.48
N SER A 126 -6.83 22.55 -1.02
CA SER A 126 -7.67 23.72 -1.29
C SER A 126 -9.14 23.43 -0.98
N PRO A 127 -9.98 24.46 -0.73
CA PRO A 127 -11.40 24.27 -0.56
C PRO A 127 -12.07 23.55 -1.75
N GLU A 128 -11.63 23.86 -2.98
CA GLU A 128 -12.13 23.22 -4.20
C GLU A 128 -11.77 21.74 -4.25
N SER A 129 -10.51 21.40 -3.93
CA SER A 129 -10.03 20.02 -3.82
C SER A 129 -10.85 19.26 -2.77
N ILE A 130 -11.00 19.80 -1.57
CA ILE A 130 -11.74 19.13 -0.49
C ILE A 130 -13.21 18.91 -0.85
N GLN A 131 -13.83 19.90 -1.50
CA GLN A 131 -15.21 19.79 -1.96
C GLN A 131 -15.43 18.63 -2.94
N THR A 132 -14.40 18.19 -3.67
CA THR A 132 -14.50 17.01 -4.54
C THR A 132 -14.67 15.71 -3.74
N PHE A 133 -13.99 15.56 -2.61
CA PHE A 133 -14.14 14.40 -1.73
C PHE A 133 -15.53 14.36 -1.09
N TYR A 134 -16.09 15.52 -0.68
CA TYR A 134 -17.49 15.61 -0.23
C TYR A 134 -18.52 15.22 -1.31
N ARG A 135 -18.14 15.29 -2.60
CA ARG A 135 -19.00 14.89 -3.71
C ARG A 135 -18.81 13.43 -4.12
N ALA A 136 -17.77 12.76 -3.62
CA ALA A 136 -17.49 11.35 -3.85
C ALA A 136 -18.18 10.53 -2.72
N PRO A 137 -19.31 9.86 -2.99
CA PRO A 137 -20.14 9.26 -1.94
C PRO A 137 -19.44 8.09 -1.20
N ASN A 138 -18.45 7.45 -1.82
CA ASN A 138 -17.67 6.37 -1.23
C ASN A 138 -16.65 6.85 -0.18
N TYR A 139 -16.41 8.16 -0.06
CA TYR A 139 -15.58 8.72 1.00
C TYR A 139 -16.34 8.94 2.30
N HIS A 140 -17.68 8.87 2.30
CA HIS A 140 -18.53 9.01 3.50
C HIS A 140 -18.14 10.22 4.37
N MET A 141 -17.97 11.39 3.74
CA MET A 141 -17.41 12.56 4.39
C MET A 141 -18.23 13.09 5.58
N GLU A 142 -19.50 12.68 5.70
CA GLU A 142 -20.38 12.91 6.84
C GLU A 142 -19.91 12.25 8.15
N ASP A 143 -19.09 11.20 8.07
CA ASP A 143 -18.60 10.44 9.24
C ASP A 143 -17.45 11.16 9.96
N TYR A 144 -16.84 12.17 9.34
CA TYR A 144 -15.61 12.79 9.82
C TYR A 144 -15.87 14.22 10.30
N PRO A 145 -15.73 14.50 11.61
CA PRO A 145 -15.85 15.85 12.13
C PRO A 145 -14.75 16.74 11.56
N VAL A 146 -15.15 17.90 11.02
CA VAL A 146 -14.21 18.89 10.50
C VAL A 146 -13.54 19.63 11.67
N PRO A 147 -12.21 19.75 11.71
CA PRO A 147 -11.52 20.54 12.73
C PRO A 147 -12.01 21.99 12.74
N ALA A 148 -11.97 22.64 13.91
CA ALA A 148 -12.46 24.02 14.05
C ALA A 148 -11.72 25.02 13.14
N GLU A 149 -10.44 24.77 12.85
CA GLU A 149 -9.61 25.57 11.95
C GLU A 149 -9.66 25.08 10.48
N GLY A 150 -10.47 24.07 10.19
CA GLY A 150 -10.44 23.34 8.92
C GLY A 150 -9.22 22.42 8.80
N TRP A 151 -9.13 21.74 7.65
CA TRP A 151 -7.99 20.90 7.28
C TRP A 151 -6.79 21.78 6.89
N LYS A 152 -5.62 21.52 7.46
CA LYS A 152 -4.42 22.37 7.26
C LYS A 152 -3.58 21.95 6.07
N THR A 153 -3.51 20.65 5.81
CA THR A 153 -2.72 20.03 4.75
C THR A 153 -3.49 18.82 4.21
N PHE A 154 -3.08 18.26 3.07
CA PHE A 154 -3.72 17.05 2.58
C PHE A 154 -3.47 15.86 3.50
N ASN A 155 -2.29 15.73 4.12
CA ASN A 155 -2.04 14.67 5.10
C ASN A 155 -2.93 14.78 6.34
N ASP A 156 -3.22 16.00 6.82
CA ASP A 156 -4.18 16.23 7.91
C ASP A 156 -5.60 15.75 7.54
N PHE A 157 -6.02 16.00 6.29
CA PHE A 157 -7.29 15.48 5.75
C PHE A 157 -7.27 13.96 5.53
N PHE A 158 -6.19 13.41 5.00
CA PHE A 158 -6.07 11.98 4.71
C PHE A 158 -6.12 11.16 6.01
N ALA A 159 -5.38 11.63 7.03
CA ALA A 159 -5.43 11.12 8.39
C ALA A 159 -6.56 11.78 9.23
N ARG A 160 -7.70 12.13 8.63
CA ARG A 160 -8.88 12.64 9.34
C ARG A 160 -9.32 11.71 10.47
N HIS A 161 -9.86 12.27 11.55
CA HIS A 161 -10.50 11.50 12.62
C HIS A 161 -11.95 11.20 12.28
N ILE A 162 -12.46 10.06 12.73
CA ILE A 162 -13.86 9.66 12.58
C ILE A 162 -14.66 9.95 13.86
N ASP A 163 -15.97 10.18 13.72
CA ASP A 163 -16.88 10.19 14.87
C ASP A 163 -16.87 8.81 15.55
N ALA A 164 -16.31 8.75 16.76
CA ALA A 164 -16.17 7.52 17.54
C ALA A 164 -17.53 6.81 17.80
N SER A 165 -18.64 7.54 17.79
CA SER A 165 -19.97 6.95 17.95
C SER A 165 -20.39 6.04 16.78
N LEU A 166 -19.76 6.22 15.61
CA LEU A 166 -19.98 5.42 14.40
C LEU A 166 -19.16 4.11 14.38
N ARG A 167 -18.23 3.94 15.33
CA ARG A 167 -17.38 2.74 15.49
C ARG A 167 -17.41 2.25 16.95
N PRO A 168 -18.58 1.85 17.48
CA PRO A 168 -18.68 1.35 18.85
C PRO A 168 -17.83 0.09 19.02
N ILE A 169 -16.99 0.08 20.06
CA ILE A 169 -16.10 -1.04 20.36
C ILE A 169 -16.90 -2.17 21.02
N SER A 170 -16.86 -3.38 20.43
CA SER A 170 -17.49 -4.56 21.02
C SER A 170 -16.72 -5.00 22.26
N ASP A 171 -17.46 -5.31 23.33
CA ASP A 171 -16.95 -5.93 24.56
C ASP A 171 -15.63 -5.29 25.04
N PRO A 172 -15.62 -3.97 25.38
CA PRO A 172 -14.40 -3.20 25.61
C PRO A 172 -13.54 -3.73 26.77
N THR A 173 -14.10 -4.58 27.63
CA THR A 173 -13.41 -5.17 28.79
C THR A 173 -13.19 -6.69 28.68
N ASP A 174 -13.61 -7.36 27.60
CA ASP A 174 -13.39 -8.81 27.40
C ASP A 174 -12.47 -9.07 26.21
N ASP A 175 -11.18 -9.26 26.48
CA ASP A 175 -10.18 -9.51 25.43
C ASP A 175 -10.27 -10.90 24.78
N ARG A 176 -11.27 -11.73 25.14
CA ARG A 176 -11.63 -12.91 24.32
C ARG A 176 -12.27 -12.51 22.99
N VAL A 177 -12.78 -11.30 22.89
CA VAL A 177 -13.35 -10.71 21.68
C VAL A 177 -12.33 -9.75 21.07
N ILE A 178 -11.74 -10.16 19.94
CA ILE A 178 -10.81 -9.32 19.17
C ILE A 178 -11.63 -8.42 18.23
N VAL A 179 -11.40 -7.11 18.25
CA VAL A 179 -12.07 -6.18 17.32
C VAL A 179 -11.20 -5.86 16.11
N SER A 180 -11.80 -5.43 15.01
CA SER A 180 -11.05 -5.01 13.83
C SER A 180 -10.16 -3.81 14.18
N PRO A 181 -8.87 -3.81 13.79
CA PRO A 181 -7.97 -2.71 14.06
C PRO A 181 -8.20 -1.51 13.13
N ALA A 182 -8.91 -1.67 12.01
CA ALA A 182 -9.11 -0.60 11.03
C ALA A 182 -10.39 -0.80 10.20
N ASP A 183 -10.84 0.27 9.54
CA ASP A 183 -11.79 0.19 8.44
C ASP A 183 -11.05 -0.36 7.21
N CYS A 184 -11.36 -1.59 6.82
CA CYS A 184 -10.63 -2.30 5.78
C CYS A 184 -11.47 -3.41 5.16
N THR A 185 -10.99 -3.95 4.05
CA THR A 185 -11.50 -5.21 3.49
C THR A 185 -10.66 -6.37 4.02
N PHE A 186 -11.29 -7.28 4.77
CA PHE A 186 -10.65 -8.52 5.21
C PHE A 186 -10.32 -9.42 4.02
N ASP A 187 -9.10 -9.94 3.99
CA ASP A 187 -8.59 -10.72 2.86
C ASP A 187 -8.40 -12.20 3.23
N GLY A 188 -7.88 -12.49 4.42
CA GLY A 188 -7.75 -13.87 4.86
C GLY A 188 -7.13 -14.05 6.23
N THR A 189 -7.09 -15.31 6.65
CA THR A 189 -6.44 -15.76 7.87
C THR A 189 -5.71 -17.09 7.64
N TRP A 190 -4.56 -17.24 8.28
CA TRP A 190 -3.67 -18.37 8.13
C TRP A 190 -3.12 -18.78 9.49
N GLU A 191 -3.03 -20.08 9.74
CA GLU A 191 -2.31 -20.58 10.92
C GLU A 191 -0.80 -20.36 10.73
N ILE A 192 -0.14 -19.96 11.80
CA ILE A 192 1.31 -19.81 11.84
C ILE A 192 1.90 -21.17 12.25
N ASN A 193 1.94 -22.11 11.31
CA ASN A 193 2.41 -23.48 11.51
C ASN A 193 3.07 -23.99 10.22
N ASP A 194 4.39 -24.07 10.19
CA ASP A 194 5.12 -24.85 9.17
C ASP A 194 5.85 -26.02 9.86
N PRO A 195 5.34 -27.27 9.72
CA PRO A 195 5.96 -28.43 10.33
C PRO A 195 7.35 -28.80 9.76
N GLY A 196 7.87 -28.07 8.78
CA GLY A 196 9.16 -28.32 8.14
C GLY A 196 10.19 -27.17 8.18
N ALA A 197 9.83 -25.98 8.67
CA ALA A 197 10.73 -24.84 8.72
C ALA A 197 11.26 -24.58 10.14
N ASP A 198 12.59 -24.41 10.29
CA ASP A 198 13.25 -23.94 11.52
C ASP A 198 12.89 -22.47 11.87
N ILE A 199 11.92 -21.88 11.17
CA ILE A 199 11.50 -20.48 11.24
C ILE A 199 9.97 -20.46 11.33
N THR A 200 9.44 -19.61 12.20
CA THR A 200 7.99 -19.38 12.31
C THR A 200 7.48 -18.76 11.01
N THR A 201 6.89 -19.57 10.14
CA THR A 201 6.40 -19.14 8.84
C THR A 201 4.90 -19.35 8.66
N PHE A 202 4.32 -18.62 7.71
CA PHE A 202 3.02 -18.92 7.14
C PHE A 202 3.16 -18.97 5.61
N ASP A 203 2.47 -19.93 4.98
CA ASP A 203 2.52 -20.11 3.53
C ASP A 203 1.46 -19.25 2.85
N VAL A 204 1.93 -18.33 2.01
CA VAL A 204 1.10 -17.69 0.99
C VAL A 204 1.66 -18.11 -0.36
N LYS A 205 0.82 -18.75 -1.19
CA LYS A 205 1.20 -19.21 -2.54
C LYS A 205 2.47 -20.11 -2.59
N GLY A 206 2.69 -20.94 -1.58
CA GLY A 206 3.80 -21.90 -1.56
C GLY A 206 5.19 -21.31 -1.28
N VAL A 207 5.23 -20.08 -0.76
CA VAL A 207 6.47 -19.42 -0.33
C VAL A 207 6.34 -19.12 1.17
N PRO A 208 7.25 -19.65 2.01
CA PRO A 208 7.18 -19.50 3.46
C PRO A 208 7.64 -18.09 3.87
N TRP A 209 6.78 -17.32 4.52
CA TRP A 209 7.14 -16.01 5.07
C TRP A 209 7.43 -16.08 6.54
N SER A 210 8.59 -15.57 6.95
CA SER A 210 8.97 -15.51 8.34
C SER A 210 8.25 -14.38 9.09
N ILE A 211 7.59 -14.72 10.20
CA ILE A 211 7.11 -13.73 11.17
C ILE A 211 8.28 -12.89 11.70
N ALA A 212 9.45 -13.49 11.91
CA ALA A 212 10.63 -12.74 12.34
C ALA A 212 11.07 -11.67 11.33
N GLN A 213 11.00 -11.95 10.02
CA GLN A 213 11.30 -10.95 8.99
C GLN A 213 10.24 -9.85 8.99
N LEU A 214 8.96 -10.21 9.14
CA LEU A 214 7.87 -9.25 9.28
C LEU A 214 8.07 -8.30 10.47
N LEU A 215 8.49 -8.83 11.61
CA LEU A 215 8.76 -8.03 12.81
C LEU A 215 10.12 -7.34 12.78
N ASP A 216 11.00 -7.67 11.83
CA ASP A 216 12.43 -7.34 11.84
C ASP A 216 13.05 -7.66 13.21
N ASP A 217 12.73 -8.85 13.72
CA ASP A 217 13.11 -9.31 15.06
C ASP A 217 12.99 -10.85 15.14
N MET A 218 14.16 -11.52 15.25
CA MET A 218 14.22 -12.98 15.30
C MET A 218 13.66 -13.57 16.60
N ASP A 219 13.90 -12.88 17.72
CA ASP A 219 13.52 -13.40 19.03
C ASP A 219 12.01 -13.24 19.23
N MET A 220 11.45 -12.10 18.85
CA MET A 220 10.00 -11.88 18.89
C MET A 220 9.25 -12.77 17.90
N GLY A 221 9.80 -13.00 16.71
CA GLY A 221 9.13 -13.80 15.68
C GLY A 221 8.81 -15.23 16.12
N ALA A 222 9.70 -15.85 16.90
CA ALA A 222 9.49 -17.20 17.43
C ALA A 222 8.34 -17.31 18.43
N LEU A 223 7.96 -16.20 19.09
CA LEU A 223 6.89 -16.17 20.10
C LEU A 223 5.49 -16.27 19.48
N PHE A 224 5.37 -16.09 18.17
CA PHE A 224 4.10 -16.21 17.43
C PHE A 224 3.88 -17.61 16.83
N ALA A 225 4.78 -18.56 17.07
CA ALA A 225 4.62 -19.94 16.62
C ALA A 225 3.33 -20.58 17.17
N GLY A 226 2.55 -21.24 16.31
CA GLY A 226 1.23 -21.77 16.67
C GLY A 226 0.12 -20.72 16.70
N GLY A 227 0.43 -19.46 16.37
CA GLY A 227 -0.52 -18.36 16.33
C GLY A 227 -1.36 -18.29 15.05
N ILE A 228 -2.01 -17.15 14.85
CA ILE A 228 -2.86 -16.87 13.69
C ILE A 228 -2.41 -15.56 13.04
N PHE A 229 -2.16 -15.59 11.73
CA PHE A 229 -1.95 -14.42 10.91
C PHE A 229 -3.28 -14.02 10.25
N THR A 230 -3.54 -12.71 10.18
CA THR A 230 -4.71 -12.14 9.51
C THR A 230 -4.28 -11.00 8.62
N HIS A 231 -4.86 -10.92 7.41
CA HIS A 231 -4.56 -9.86 6.45
C HIS A 231 -5.82 -9.09 6.09
N SER A 232 -5.70 -7.77 6.02
CA SER A 232 -6.76 -6.86 5.57
C SER A 232 -6.15 -5.70 4.80
N PHE A 233 -6.91 -5.14 3.87
CA PHE A 233 -6.46 -4.10 2.96
C PHE A 233 -7.28 -2.81 3.14
N LEU A 234 -6.60 -1.67 3.27
CA LEU A 234 -7.21 -0.34 3.31
C LEU A 234 -7.14 0.28 1.90
N SER A 235 -8.30 0.66 1.38
CA SER A 235 -8.45 1.44 0.14
C SER A 235 -8.15 2.93 0.40
N PRO A 236 -7.73 3.72 -0.61
CA PRO A 236 -7.56 5.18 -0.46
C PRO A 236 -8.79 5.94 0.04
N THR A 237 -9.98 5.34 -0.04
CA THR A 237 -11.26 5.87 0.41
C THR A 237 -11.52 5.67 1.90
N ASP A 238 -10.84 4.71 2.52
CA ASP A 238 -11.13 4.25 3.87
C ASP A 238 -10.62 5.26 4.92
N TYR A 239 -10.89 4.96 6.19
CA TYR A 239 -10.31 5.66 7.33
C TYR A 239 -8.90 5.12 7.61
N HIS A 240 -7.89 5.97 7.49
CA HIS A 240 -6.47 5.58 7.49
C HIS A 240 -5.78 5.62 8.86
N ARG A 241 -6.55 5.42 9.95
CA ARG A 241 -6.00 5.26 11.30
C ARG A 241 -6.30 3.86 11.82
N GLN A 242 -5.35 3.31 12.57
CA GLN A 242 -5.44 1.98 13.16
C GLN A 242 -5.56 2.06 14.67
N HIS A 243 -6.28 1.09 15.23
CA HIS A 243 -6.68 1.03 16.63
C HIS A 243 -6.31 -0.33 17.24
N ALA A 244 -6.12 -0.35 18.55
CA ALA A 244 -5.77 -1.53 19.32
C ALA A 244 -6.92 -2.56 19.26
N PRO A 245 -6.70 -3.76 18.71
CA PRO A 245 -7.74 -4.78 18.60
C PRO A 245 -8.08 -5.43 19.96
N VAL A 246 -7.21 -5.24 20.96
CA VAL A 246 -7.27 -5.78 22.33
C VAL A 246 -6.69 -4.77 23.31
N SER A 247 -6.98 -4.91 24.61
CA SER A 247 -6.26 -4.15 25.65
C SER A 247 -4.88 -4.75 25.94
N GLY A 248 -4.03 -4.07 26.69
CA GLY A 248 -2.75 -4.65 27.14
C GLY A 248 -1.62 -3.63 27.27
N THR A 249 -0.39 -4.11 27.38
CA THR A 249 0.82 -3.26 27.45
C THR A 249 1.59 -3.35 26.15
N VAL A 250 1.97 -2.23 25.55
CA VAL A 250 2.84 -2.22 24.37
C VAL A 250 4.24 -2.69 24.77
N VAL A 251 4.72 -3.77 24.18
CA VAL A 251 6.08 -4.31 24.41
C VAL A 251 7.03 -4.06 23.23
N CYS A 252 6.50 -3.62 22.08
CA CYS A 252 7.29 -3.13 20.96
C CYS A 252 6.48 -2.11 20.18
N ALA A 253 7.11 -1.00 19.79
CA ALA A 253 6.57 0.01 18.90
C ALA A 253 7.72 0.59 18.06
N LYS A 254 7.84 0.17 16.80
CA LYS A 254 8.90 0.65 15.88
C LYS A 254 8.40 0.76 14.46
N VAL A 255 9.06 1.60 13.66
CA VAL A 255 8.87 1.66 12.20
C VAL A 255 10.07 0.99 11.54
N VAL A 256 9.81 0.00 10.70
CA VAL A 256 10.82 -0.68 9.89
C VAL A 256 10.83 -0.04 8.50
N PRO A 257 11.95 0.54 8.04
CA PRO A 257 12.07 1.06 6.68
C PRO A 257 11.89 -0.06 5.64
N GLY A 258 11.37 0.29 4.47
CA GLY A 258 11.17 -0.67 3.38
C GLY A 258 11.04 -0.03 2.02
N LEU A 259 10.67 -0.84 1.04
CA LEU A 259 10.47 -0.46 -0.35
C LEU A 259 9.12 0.22 -0.58
N CYS A 260 8.99 0.97 -1.67
CA CYS A 260 7.71 1.44 -2.20
C CYS A 260 7.38 0.61 -3.44
N TYR A 261 6.28 -0.14 -3.40
CA TYR A 261 5.89 -1.02 -4.49
C TYR A 261 4.37 -1.05 -4.65
N LEU A 262 3.92 -1.33 -5.86
CA LEU A 262 2.53 -1.69 -6.12
C LEU A 262 2.44 -2.56 -7.37
N GLU A 263 1.77 -3.70 -7.23
CA GLU A 263 1.40 -4.51 -8.38
C GLU A 263 0.08 -4.00 -8.97
N VAL A 264 0.13 -3.60 -10.23
CA VAL A 264 -1.04 -3.12 -10.99
C VAL A 264 -1.40 -4.15 -12.05
N VAL A 265 -2.64 -4.63 -11.99
CA VAL A 265 -3.21 -5.63 -12.89
C VAL A 265 -4.33 -5.02 -13.74
N LEU A 266 -4.65 -5.68 -14.85
CA LEU A 266 -5.83 -5.34 -15.61
C LEU A 266 -7.07 -6.00 -15.00
N GLN A 267 -8.10 -5.21 -14.82
CA GLN A 267 -9.39 -5.64 -14.30
C GLN A 267 -10.49 -5.36 -15.32
N GLU A 268 -11.49 -6.23 -15.38
CA GLU A 268 -12.67 -5.97 -16.21
C GLU A 268 -13.42 -4.74 -15.67
N SER A 269 -13.74 -3.80 -16.56
CA SER A 269 -14.60 -2.67 -16.21
C SER A 269 -16.04 -3.17 -16.01
N LYS A 270 -16.67 -2.75 -14.90
CA LYS A 270 -18.11 -3.00 -14.65
C LYS A 270 -19.02 -2.11 -15.51
N SER A 271 -18.46 -1.22 -16.34
CA SER A 271 -19.18 -0.38 -17.29
C SER A 271 -19.75 -1.19 -18.47
N ARG A 272 -20.85 -0.71 -19.07
CA ARG A 272 -21.46 -1.31 -20.28
C ARG A 272 -20.58 -1.24 -21.53
N SER A 273 -19.50 -0.46 -21.52
CA SER A 273 -18.44 -0.52 -22.52
C SER A 273 -17.45 -1.61 -22.10
N SER A 274 -17.32 -2.66 -22.91
CA SER A 274 -16.41 -3.79 -22.69
C SER A 274 -14.94 -3.36 -22.75
N GLY A 275 -14.43 -2.77 -21.68
CA GLY A 275 -13.04 -2.32 -21.54
C GLY A 275 -12.35 -2.95 -20.34
N MET A 276 -11.04 -3.15 -20.43
CA MET A 276 -10.19 -3.36 -19.26
C MET A 276 -9.91 -2.02 -18.59
N LYS A 277 -9.56 -2.03 -17.30
CA LYS A 277 -9.10 -0.87 -16.55
C LYS A 277 -7.94 -1.24 -15.66
N LEU A 278 -7.20 -0.24 -15.19
CA LEU A 278 -6.16 -0.43 -14.19
C LEU A 278 -6.76 -0.81 -12.83
N GLY A 279 -6.08 -1.68 -12.10
CA GLY A 279 -6.40 -1.91 -10.70
C GLY A 279 -5.27 -2.57 -9.92
N MET A 280 -5.24 -2.32 -8.62
CA MET A 280 -4.27 -2.92 -7.71
C MET A 280 -4.55 -4.42 -7.54
N HIS A 281 -3.51 -5.24 -7.48
CA HIS A 281 -3.60 -6.60 -6.99
C HIS A 281 -3.69 -6.57 -5.46
N ARG A 282 -4.86 -6.90 -4.91
CA ARG A 282 -5.17 -6.70 -3.47
C ARG A 282 -5.24 -7.99 -2.65
N HIS A 283 -5.22 -9.16 -3.30
CA HIS A 283 -5.60 -10.42 -2.66
C HIS A 283 -4.42 -11.37 -2.45
N LEU A 284 -4.16 -11.74 -1.20
CA LEU A 284 -3.37 -12.91 -0.82
C LEU A 284 -4.26 -14.15 -1.03
N ARG A 285 -4.36 -14.65 -2.27
CA ARG A 285 -5.20 -15.82 -2.54
C ARG A 285 -4.65 -17.08 -1.86
N SER A 286 -5.52 -17.80 -1.17
CA SER A 286 -5.28 -19.21 -0.81
C SER A 286 -5.33 -20.08 -2.07
N THR A 287 -4.58 -21.18 -2.11
CA THR A 287 -4.43 -22.10 -3.25
C THR A 287 -5.74 -22.76 -3.71
N GLY A 288 -6.87 -22.52 -3.03
CA GLY A 288 -8.21 -23.02 -3.38
C GLY A 288 -9.10 -22.12 -4.26
N ASP A 289 -8.80 -20.82 -4.43
CA ASP A 289 -9.76 -19.84 -5.01
C ASP A 289 -9.44 -19.38 -6.45
N ALA A 290 -9.30 -20.34 -7.36
CA ALA A 290 -8.94 -20.13 -8.76
C ALA A 290 -10.09 -19.66 -9.69
N LYS A 291 -11.08 -18.87 -9.22
CA LYS A 291 -12.30 -18.56 -10.01
C LYS A 291 -12.61 -17.08 -10.33
N THR A 292 -11.66 -16.15 -10.20
CA THR A 292 -11.92 -14.74 -10.60
C THR A 292 -11.02 -14.30 -11.76
N GLY A 293 -11.66 -13.87 -12.85
CA GLY A 293 -11.09 -13.56 -14.18
C GLY A 293 -10.23 -12.29 -14.27
N GLN A 294 -9.24 -12.14 -13.40
CA GLN A 294 -8.17 -11.15 -13.57
C GLN A 294 -7.18 -11.64 -14.63
N ARG A 295 -6.84 -10.80 -15.61
CA ARG A 295 -5.83 -11.09 -16.64
C ARG A 295 -4.59 -10.23 -16.38
N VAL A 296 -3.47 -10.87 -16.09
CA VAL A 296 -2.14 -10.24 -16.17
C VAL A 296 -1.77 -10.16 -17.65
N LEU A 297 -1.14 -9.07 -18.09
CA LEU A 297 -0.81 -8.84 -19.50
C LEU A 297 0.13 -9.91 -20.07
N PRO A 298 -0.04 -10.30 -21.34
CA PRO A 298 0.83 -11.27 -21.97
C PRO A 298 2.24 -10.67 -22.18
N MET A 299 3.24 -11.45 -21.77
CA MET A 299 4.64 -11.27 -22.16
C MET A 299 4.81 -11.42 -23.70
N PRO A 300 5.88 -10.90 -24.30
CA PRO A 300 6.16 -11.09 -25.73
C PRO A 300 6.24 -12.58 -26.08
N ALA A 301 5.70 -12.93 -27.25
CA ALA A 301 5.40 -14.31 -27.67
C ALA A 301 6.61 -15.27 -27.63
N GLY A 302 6.45 -16.41 -26.94
CA GLY A 302 7.45 -17.49 -26.98
C GLY A 302 7.15 -18.75 -26.18
N GLU A 303 6.49 -18.68 -25.01
CA GLU A 303 6.35 -19.86 -24.14
C GLU A 303 4.91 -20.05 -23.62
N PRO A 304 4.28 -21.22 -23.84
CA PRO A 304 2.97 -21.54 -23.28
C PRO A 304 3.13 -22.02 -21.84
N GLY A 305 3.08 -21.09 -20.90
CA GLY A 305 2.99 -21.35 -19.46
C GLY A 305 2.12 -20.27 -18.82
N LEU A 306 0.83 -20.58 -18.61
CA LEU A 306 -0.05 -19.79 -17.77
C LEU A 306 0.31 -20.08 -16.31
N GLU A 307 1.16 -19.24 -15.74
CA GLU A 307 1.28 -19.12 -14.29
C GLU A 307 1.02 -17.66 -13.92
N ALA A 308 -0.04 -17.46 -13.12
CA ALA A 308 -0.09 -16.25 -12.30
C ALA A 308 1.20 -16.22 -11.48
N PRO A 309 1.82 -15.06 -11.22
CA PRO A 309 3.02 -15.05 -10.41
C PRO A 309 2.71 -15.71 -9.05
N ASP A 310 3.41 -16.81 -8.79
CA ASP A 310 3.48 -17.52 -7.51
C ASP A 310 4.15 -16.66 -6.42
N SER A 311 4.35 -15.36 -6.66
CA SER A 311 4.90 -14.46 -5.65
C SER A 311 3.86 -14.16 -4.58
N PRO A 312 4.08 -14.58 -3.33
CA PRO A 312 3.39 -13.93 -2.23
C PRO A 312 3.79 -12.45 -2.13
N GLY A 313 2.83 -11.64 -1.71
CA GLY A 313 2.80 -10.20 -1.94
C GLY A 313 4.07 -9.43 -1.62
N TYR A 314 4.39 -8.47 -2.50
CA TYR A 314 5.31 -7.35 -2.30
C TYR A 314 5.13 -6.59 -0.98
N GLN A 315 3.95 -6.73 -0.38
CA GLN A 315 3.48 -6.02 0.80
C GLN A 315 4.44 -6.13 1.98
N PHE A 316 5.13 -7.25 2.12
CA PHE A 316 6.01 -7.57 3.26
C PHE A 316 7.38 -6.87 3.25
N LEU A 317 7.78 -6.30 2.11
CA LEU A 317 9.04 -5.56 1.97
C LEU A 317 8.86 -4.06 2.14
N GLN A 318 7.62 -3.62 2.35
CA GLN A 318 7.30 -2.21 2.44
C GLN A 318 7.63 -1.65 3.82
N ALA A 319 7.74 -0.33 3.88
CA ALA A 319 7.83 0.37 5.15
C ALA A 319 6.62 0.01 6.01
N ARG A 320 6.85 -0.28 7.29
CA ARG A 320 5.78 -0.80 8.16
C ARG A 320 5.98 -0.43 9.62
N GLY A 321 4.87 -0.25 10.33
CA GLY A 321 4.85 -0.21 11.78
C GLY A 321 4.87 -1.63 12.36
N VAL A 322 5.49 -1.78 13.51
CA VAL A 322 5.45 -2.99 14.34
C VAL A 322 5.00 -2.57 15.72
N ILE A 323 3.78 -2.97 16.10
CA ILE A 323 3.20 -2.71 17.42
C ILE A 323 2.85 -4.07 18.02
N ILE A 324 3.51 -4.44 19.13
CA ILE A 324 3.24 -5.70 19.84
C ILE A 324 2.65 -5.38 21.20
N ILE A 325 1.49 -5.97 21.48
CA ILE A 325 0.72 -5.79 22.71
C ILE A 325 0.81 -7.09 23.50
N ASP A 326 1.31 -7.01 24.73
CA ASP A 326 1.18 -8.08 25.73
C ASP A 326 -0.20 -8.01 26.36
N ASN A 327 -1.06 -8.95 25.97
CA ASN A 327 -2.43 -9.08 26.43
C ASN A 327 -2.54 -10.20 27.50
N PRO A 328 -3.19 -9.95 28.64
CA PRO A 328 -3.27 -10.91 29.75
C PRO A 328 -4.10 -12.18 29.45
N VAL A 329 -4.88 -12.20 28.36
CA VAL A 329 -5.76 -13.32 27.98
C VAL A 329 -5.23 -14.07 26.76
N LEU A 330 -4.80 -13.34 25.73
CA LEU A 330 -4.42 -13.89 24.43
C LEU A 330 -2.90 -14.07 24.25
N GLY A 331 -2.09 -13.52 25.16
CA GLY A 331 -0.64 -13.43 24.98
C GLY A 331 -0.27 -12.28 24.04
N LEU A 332 0.72 -12.47 23.18
CA LEU A 332 1.20 -11.42 22.28
C LEU A 332 0.27 -11.23 21.08
N VAL A 333 -0.12 -9.98 20.84
CA VAL A 333 -0.89 -9.57 19.66
C VAL A 333 -0.09 -8.50 18.91
N ALA A 334 0.28 -8.79 17.67
CA ALA A 334 0.97 -7.86 16.79
C ALA A 334 0.00 -7.17 15.83
N VAL A 335 0.13 -5.85 15.68
CA VAL A 335 -0.52 -5.06 14.63
C VAL A 335 0.55 -4.44 13.76
N LEU A 336 0.46 -4.70 12.45
CA LEU A 336 1.45 -4.28 11.46
C LEU A 336 0.81 -3.36 10.41
N PRO A 337 0.76 -2.03 10.63
CA PRO A 337 0.41 -1.09 9.58
C PRO A 337 1.45 -1.14 8.47
N MET A 338 1.08 -1.63 7.29
CA MET A 338 1.98 -1.79 6.14
C MET A 338 1.74 -0.65 5.14
N GLY A 339 2.74 0.20 4.93
CA GLY A 339 2.69 1.24 3.90
C GLY A 339 2.60 0.62 2.51
N MET A 340 2.04 1.36 1.55
CA MET A 340 1.94 0.94 0.15
C MET A 340 2.07 2.12 -0.79
N ALA A 341 2.89 1.97 -1.84
CA ALA A 341 3.01 2.97 -2.90
C ALA A 341 3.34 4.38 -2.34
N GLN A 342 2.56 5.41 -2.69
CA GLN A 342 2.69 6.76 -2.13
C GLN A 342 2.15 6.88 -0.69
N VAL A 343 1.32 5.94 -0.22
CA VAL A 343 0.77 5.89 1.14
C VAL A 343 1.68 5.01 2.01
N SER A 344 2.93 5.44 2.19
CA SER A 344 3.99 4.60 2.78
C SER A 344 4.49 5.07 4.15
N SER A 345 4.12 6.27 4.59
CA SER A 345 4.43 6.76 5.93
C SER A 345 3.65 5.94 6.97
N VAL A 346 4.27 5.64 8.10
CA VAL A 346 3.56 5.05 9.25
C VAL A 346 3.90 5.89 10.47
N VAL A 347 2.89 6.53 11.05
CA VAL A 347 3.02 7.38 12.23
C VAL A 347 2.44 6.63 13.42
N LEU A 348 3.30 6.25 14.37
CA LEU A 348 2.89 5.60 15.61
C LEU A 348 2.40 6.64 16.62
N SER A 349 1.26 6.40 17.26
CA SER A 349 0.75 7.23 18.36
C SER A 349 1.04 6.64 19.75
N VAL A 350 1.71 5.48 19.78
CA VAL A 350 2.07 4.73 20.99
C VAL A 350 3.57 4.41 21.02
N LYS A 351 4.08 4.08 22.21
CA LYS A 351 5.45 3.63 22.44
C LYS A 351 5.49 2.43 23.40
N GLU A 352 6.63 1.76 23.45
CA GLU A 352 6.88 0.70 24.42
C GLU A 352 6.61 1.17 25.86
N GLY A 353 5.90 0.34 26.62
CA GLY A 353 5.46 0.60 28.00
C GLY A 353 4.09 1.27 28.13
N ASP A 354 3.48 1.74 27.04
CA ASP A 354 2.14 2.33 27.09
C ASP A 354 1.08 1.25 27.41
N ALA A 355 0.14 1.58 28.29
CA ALA A 355 -1.03 0.74 28.56
C ALA A 355 -2.19 1.16 27.65
N LEU A 356 -2.74 0.20 26.90
CA LEU A 356 -3.78 0.42 25.91
C LEU A 356 -5.14 -0.09 26.38
N GLN A 357 -6.18 0.67 26.04
CA GLN A 357 -7.54 0.18 26.03
C GLN A 357 -7.90 -0.37 24.64
N LYS A 358 -8.78 -1.39 24.59
CA LYS A 358 -9.30 -1.90 23.33
C LYS A 358 -10.01 -0.77 22.55
N GLY A 359 -9.66 -0.61 21.28
CA GLY A 359 -10.15 0.45 20.40
C GLY A 359 -9.40 1.78 20.51
N GLN A 360 -8.38 1.89 21.36
CA GLN A 360 -7.51 3.07 21.39
C GLN A 360 -6.71 3.20 20.09
N GLU A 361 -6.59 4.40 19.54
CA GLU A 361 -5.74 4.64 18.37
C GLU A 361 -4.27 4.29 18.67
N ILE A 362 -3.59 3.63 17.72
CA ILE A 362 -2.20 3.20 17.86
C ILE A 362 -1.29 3.69 16.72
N SER A 363 -1.85 3.99 15.55
CA SER A 363 -1.11 4.55 14.42
C SER A 363 -2.03 5.17 13.36
N CYS A 364 -1.42 5.87 12.40
CA CYS A 364 -2.05 6.22 11.13
C CYS A 364 -1.04 6.11 9.98
N PHE A 365 -1.55 6.08 8.75
CA PHE A 365 -0.75 6.26 7.55
C PHE A 365 -0.52 7.75 7.24
#